data_AF-A0A2R5L0J8-F1
#
_entry.id   AF-A0A2R5L0J8-F1
#
_cell.length_a   1.000
_cell.length_b   1.000
_cell.length_c   1.000
_cell.angle_alpha   90.00
_cell.angle_beta   90.00
_cell.angle_gamma   90.00
#
_symmetry.space_group_name_H-M   'P 1'
#
loop_
_entity.id
_entity.type
_entity.pdbx_description
1 polymer ?
#
loop_
_entity_poly.entity_id
_entity_poly.type
_entity_poly.pdbx_seq_one_letter_code
_entity_poly.pdbx_strand_id
1 'polypeptide(L)'
;KADMAITDLTISYEREEAVDFTMPFMNLGISIIYKKPQKMATSLFSFLSPLSVEVWMYMITAYCGVSVILYILARFTPYEWQNPHPCNPEPDSLENQFTM
;
A
#
# COMPACT_ATOMS: atom_id res chain seq x y z
N LYS A 1 18.56 -39.88 46.85
CA LYS A 1 17.94 -41.16 46.40
C LYS A 1 16.43 -40.99 46.57
N ALA A 2 15.64 -41.35 45.57
CA ALA A 2 14.18 -41.23 45.61
C ALA A 2 13.58 -42.55 45.16
N ASP A 3 12.45 -42.94 45.76
CA ASP A 3 11.79 -44.21 45.48
C ASP A 3 10.71 -44.07 44.39
N MET A 4 10.21 -42.85 44.14
CA MET A 4 9.24 -42.50 43.10
C MET A 4 9.36 -41.01 42.75
N ALA A 5 8.97 -40.63 41.53
CA ALA A 5 8.86 -39.24 41.10
C ALA A 5 7.48 -38.97 40.46
N ILE A 6 6.88 -37.81 40.78
CA ILE A 6 5.67 -37.30 40.15
C ILE A 6 6.03 -35.96 39.51
N THR A 7 6.15 -35.91 38.18
CA THR A 7 6.57 -34.72 37.42
C THR A 7 6.07 -34.79 35.98
N ASP A 8 6.19 -33.67 35.26
CA ASP A 8 5.98 -33.53 33.83
C ASP A 8 7.11 -34.18 33.00
N LEU A 9 7.24 -35.50 33.09
CA LEU A 9 8.26 -36.24 32.35
C LEU A 9 7.70 -36.86 31.07
N THR A 10 8.27 -36.50 29.93
CA THR A 10 8.00 -37.19 28.66
C THR A 10 8.61 -38.59 28.68
N ILE A 11 7.80 -39.60 28.37
CA ILE A 11 8.21 -40.99 28.19
C ILE A 11 8.96 -41.09 26.85
N SER A 12 10.20 -41.59 26.88
CA SER A 12 11.03 -41.84 25.70
C SER A 12 11.72 -43.19 25.84
N TYR A 13 12.07 -43.82 24.71
CA TYR A 13 12.69 -45.15 24.68
C TYR A 13 13.92 -45.27 25.59
N GLU A 14 14.87 -44.32 25.48
CA GLU A 14 16.09 -44.31 26.30
C GLU A 14 15.82 -44.19 27.82
N ARG A 15 14.68 -43.60 28.22
CA ARG A 15 14.33 -43.45 29.64
C ARG A 15 13.66 -44.70 30.20
N GLU A 16 12.92 -45.40 29.36
CA GLU A 16 12.25 -46.66 29.70
C GLU A 16 13.25 -47.79 29.97
N GLU A 17 14.48 -47.71 29.42
CA GLU A 17 15.56 -48.67 29.74
C GLU A 17 16.11 -48.52 31.18
N ALA A 18 15.93 -47.36 31.81
CA ALA A 18 16.51 -47.05 33.12
C ALA A 18 15.49 -47.07 34.27
N VAL A 19 14.21 -46.79 33.99
CA VAL A 19 13.12 -46.73 34.98
C VAL A 19 11.79 -47.18 34.37
N ASP A 20 10.93 -47.77 35.21
CA ASP A 20 9.58 -48.15 34.82
C ASP A 20 8.62 -46.94 34.87
N PHE A 21 7.73 -46.82 33.87
CA PHE A 21 6.70 -45.80 33.80
C PHE A 21 5.29 -46.40 33.97
N THR A 22 4.36 -45.61 34.51
CA THR A 22 2.93 -45.91 34.45
C THR A 22 2.35 -45.58 33.07
N MET A 23 1.11 -46.03 32.81
CA MET A 23 0.37 -45.58 31.62
C MET A 23 0.25 -44.04 31.59
N PRO A 24 0.43 -43.39 30.43
CA PRO A 24 0.30 -41.94 30.32
C PRO A 24 -1.08 -41.46 30.76
N PHE A 25 -1.14 -40.46 31.63
CA PHE A 25 -2.42 -39.86 32.05
C PHE A 25 -2.80 -38.60 31.25
N MET A 26 -1.88 -38.06 30.44
CA MET A 26 -2.10 -36.93 29.53
C MET A 26 -1.42 -37.19 28.19
N ASN A 27 -2.11 -36.86 27.10
CA ASN A 27 -1.56 -36.87 25.76
C ASN A 27 -1.18 -35.44 25.37
N LEU A 28 0.11 -35.19 25.17
CA LEU A 28 0.66 -33.89 24.75
C LEU A 28 1.47 -34.08 23.47
N GLY A 29 1.62 -33.01 22.70
CA GLY A 29 2.42 -32.97 21.49
C GLY A 29 3.24 -31.67 21.40
N ILE A 30 4.12 -31.59 20.43
CA ILE A 30 4.91 -30.38 20.19
C ILE A 30 4.01 -29.32 19.56
N SER A 31 3.98 -28.12 20.16
CA SER A 31 3.28 -26.96 19.61
C SER A 31 4.23 -25.77 19.53
N ILE A 32 4.01 -24.91 18.54
CA ILE A 32 4.79 -23.69 18.34
C ILE A 32 3.95 -22.51 18.81
N ILE A 33 4.48 -21.77 19.78
CA ILE A 33 3.88 -20.52 20.26
C ILE A 33 4.62 -19.36 19.60
N TYR A 34 3.89 -18.43 18.97
CA TYR A 34 4.44 -17.20 18.42
C TYR A 34 3.64 -15.98 18.88
N LYS A 35 4.29 -14.82 18.86
CA LYS A 35 3.69 -13.55 19.27
C LYS A 35 2.51 -13.22 18.35
N LYS A 36 1.35 -12.93 18.94
CA LYS A 36 0.17 -12.44 18.19
C LYS A 36 0.58 -11.23 17.33
N PRO A 37 0.32 -11.23 16.02
CA PRO A 37 0.66 -10.10 15.16
C PRO A 37 -0.10 -8.87 15.65
N GLN A 38 0.63 -7.76 15.83
CA GLN A 38 0.00 -6.49 16.15
C GLN A 38 -0.67 -5.96 14.89
N LYS A 39 -1.97 -5.62 14.98
CA LYS A 39 -2.67 -4.94 13.89
C LYS A 39 -2.01 -3.58 13.69
N MET A 40 -1.41 -3.36 12.52
CA MET A 40 -0.89 -2.04 12.18
C MET A 40 -2.06 -1.05 12.14
N ALA A 41 -1.86 0.16 12.66
CA ALA A 41 -2.85 1.22 12.54
C ALA A 41 -3.11 1.51 11.06
N THR A 42 -4.37 1.65 10.67
CA THR A 42 -4.74 1.97 9.29
C THR A 42 -4.21 3.35 8.94
N SER A 43 -3.31 3.43 7.95
CA SER A 43 -2.84 4.72 7.46
C SER A 43 -3.94 5.39 6.63
N LEU A 44 -4.13 6.70 6.77
CA LEU A 44 -5.08 7.48 5.99
C LEU A 44 -4.76 7.46 4.48
N PHE A 45 -3.49 7.26 4.12
CA PHE A 45 -2.99 7.26 2.75
C PHE A 45 -2.82 5.86 2.15
N SER A 46 -3.42 4.83 2.75
CA SER A 46 -3.33 3.46 2.25
C SER A 46 -3.93 3.29 0.84
N PHE A 47 -4.75 4.24 0.38
CA PHE A 47 -5.26 4.25 -0.98
C PHE A 47 -4.21 4.70 -2.02
N LEU A 48 -3.14 5.40 -1.60
CA LEU A 48 -2.04 5.82 -2.48
C LEU A 48 -0.97 4.72 -2.62
N SER A 49 -0.95 3.75 -1.70
CA SER A 49 0.05 2.68 -1.67
C SER A 49 0.08 1.72 -2.87
N PRO A 50 -1.00 1.49 -3.65
CA PRO A 50 -0.93 0.64 -4.83
C PRO A 50 0.03 1.19 -5.90
N LEU A 51 0.34 2.49 -5.84
CA LEU A 51 1.19 3.16 -6.82
C LEU A 51 2.47 3.70 -6.15
N SER A 52 3.61 3.48 -6.79
CA SER A 52 4.90 4.03 -6.31
C SER A 52 4.90 5.55 -6.35
N VAL A 53 5.60 6.17 -5.40
CA VAL A 53 5.82 7.63 -5.33
C VAL A 53 6.37 8.17 -6.65
N GLU A 54 7.21 7.40 -7.34
CA GLU A 54 7.76 7.78 -8.64
C GLU A 54 6.66 8.01 -9.69
N VAL A 55 5.65 7.14 -9.74
CA VAL A 55 4.57 7.28 -10.72
C VAL A 55 3.67 8.46 -10.39
N TRP A 56 3.45 8.75 -9.11
CA TRP A 56 2.79 9.98 -8.69
C TRP A 56 3.53 11.23 -9.17
N MET A 57 4.86 11.24 -9.04
CA MET A 57 5.71 12.34 -9.52
C MET A 57 5.63 12.48 -11.05
N TYR A 58 5.66 11.37 -11.79
CA TYR A 58 5.48 11.38 -13.24
C TYR A 58 4.10 11.90 -13.64
N MET A 59 3.03 11.52 -12.93
CA MET A 59 1.68 11.97 -13.23
C MET A 59 1.52 13.48 -13.04
N ILE A 60 2.05 14.03 -11.93
CA ILE A 60 2.04 15.48 -11.69
C ILE A 60 2.85 16.22 -12.77
N THR A 61 4.04 15.71 -13.09
CA THR A 61 4.92 16.33 -14.09
C THR A 61 4.29 16.31 -15.48
N ALA A 62 3.68 15.18 -15.87
CA ALA A 62 2.98 15.04 -17.14
C ALA A 62 1.76 15.97 -17.22
N TYR A 63 0.99 16.08 -16.14
CA TYR A 63 -0.15 17.01 -16.06
C TYR A 63 0.31 18.45 -16.28
N CYS A 64 1.32 18.92 -15.53
CA CYS A 64 1.88 20.26 -15.72
C CYS A 64 2.45 20.45 -17.13
N GLY A 65 3.18 19.47 -17.67
CA GLY A 65 3.76 19.53 -19.01
C GLY A 65 2.70 19.67 -20.11
N VAL A 66 1.63 18.87 -20.05
CA VAL A 66 0.52 18.95 -21.00
C VAL A 66 -0.18 20.31 -20.91
N SER A 67 -0.45 20.82 -19.70
CA SER A 67 -1.05 22.14 -19.52
C SER A 67 -0.19 23.25 -20.13
N VAL A 68 1.13 23.22 -19.92
CA VAL A 68 2.06 24.21 -20.50
C VAL A 68 2.10 24.11 -22.02
N ILE A 69 2.15 22.90 -22.58
CA ILE A 69 2.15 22.70 -24.03
C ILE A 69 0.85 23.23 -24.64
N LEU A 70 -0.31 22.92 -24.05
CA LEU A 70 -1.60 23.43 -24.52
C LEU A 70 -1.67 24.95 -24.48
N TYR A 71 -1.19 25.58 -23.40
CA TYR A 71 -1.13 27.04 -23.30
C TYR A 71 -0.28 27.67 -24.41
N ILE A 72 0.89 27.09 -24.68
CA ILE A 72 1.79 27.56 -25.74
C ILE A 72 1.16 27.38 -27.13
N LEU A 73 0.56 26.21 -27.39
CA LEU A 73 -0.11 25.91 -28.66
C LEU A 73 -1.27 26.87 -28.93
N ALA A 74 -2.06 27.19 -27.91
CA ALA A 74 -3.17 28.12 -28.02
C ALA A 74 -2.71 29.55 -28.37
N ARG A 75 -1.51 29.95 -27.92
CA ARG A 75 -0.95 31.27 -28.28
C ARG A 75 -0.39 31.31 -29.70
N PHE A 76 0.18 30.21 -30.18
CA PHE A 76 0.75 30.13 -31.54
C PHE A 76 -0.26 29.82 -32.63
N THR A 77 -1.36 29.14 -32.31
CA THR A 77 -2.35 28.75 -33.31
C THR A 77 -3.32 29.90 -33.54
N PRO A 78 -3.35 30.54 -34.72
CA PRO A 78 -4.24 31.67 -34.98
C PRO A 78 -5.73 31.28 -34.98
N TYR A 79 -6.05 30.00 -35.25
CA TYR A 79 -7.43 29.48 -35.24
C TYR A 79 -8.08 29.43 -33.85
N GLU A 80 -7.26 29.47 -32.81
CA GLU A 80 -7.67 29.43 -31.41
C GLU A 80 -8.11 30.81 -30.89
N TRP A 81 -7.90 31.88 -31.67
CA TRP A 81 -8.31 33.25 -31.37
C TRP A 81 -9.71 33.48 -31.94
N GLN A 82 -10.70 33.61 -31.05
CA GLN A 82 -12.10 33.78 -31.43
C GLN A 82 -12.61 35.17 -31.03
N ASN A 83 -13.58 35.66 -31.82
CA ASN A 83 -14.29 36.88 -31.49
C ASN A 83 -15.29 36.58 -30.36
N PRO A 84 -15.17 37.21 -29.17
CA PRO A 84 -16.12 37.00 -28.08
C PRO A 84 -17.55 37.47 -28.41
N HIS A 85 -17.70 38.36 -29.41
CA HIS A 85 -18.99 38.88 -29.88
C HIS A 85 -19.18 38.62 -31.37
N PRO A 86 -19.71 37.44 -31.77
CA PRO A 86 -19.88 37.04 -33.17
C PRO A 86 -20.75 37.98 -34.02
N CYS A 87 -21.55 38.84 -33.38
CA CYS A 87 -22.41 39.83 -34.05
C CYS A 87 -21.68 41.10 -34.49
N ASN A 88 -20.45 41.35 -34.01
CA ASN A 88 -19.63 42.48 -34.43
C ASN A 88 -18.58 42.00 -35.45
N PRO A 89 -18.65 42.42 -36.74
CA PRO A 89 -17.70 42.01 -37.76
C PRO A 89 -16.29 42.60 -37.59
N GLU A 90 -16.13 43.68 -36.81
CA GLU A 90 -14.84 44.30 -36.48
C GLU A 90 -14.62 44.26 -34.94
N PRO A 91 -14.07 43.16 -34.40
CA PRO A 91 -13.83 43.04 -32.96
C PRO A 91 -12.63 43.85 -32.49
N ASP A 92 -12.77 44.53 -31.34
CA ASP A 92 -11.70 45.30 -30.69
C ASP A 92 -10.58 44.41 -30.11
N SER A 93 -10.91 43.17 -29.73
CA SER A 93 -9.97 42.17 -29.21
C SER A 93 -10.43 40.75 -29.52
N LEU A 94 -9.48 39.84 -29.74
CA LEU A 94 -9.71 38.41 -29.85
C LEU A 94 -9.31 37.73 -28.54
N GLU A 95 -10.07 36.70 -28.15
CA GLU A 95 -9.83 35.94 -26.92
C GLU A 95 -9.54 34.47 -27.25
N ASN A 96 -8.80 33.80 -26.36
CA ASN A 96 -8.57 32.37 -26.44
C ASN A 96 -9.01 31.70 -25.12
N GLN A 97 -9.53 30.47 -25.20
CA GLN A 97 -10.07 29.72 -24.05
C GLN A 97 -9.05 29.43 -22.93
N PHE A 98 -7.75 29.49 -23.24
CA PHE A 98 -6.65 29.32 -22.29
C PHE A 98 -6.05 30.66 -21.83
N THR A 99 -6.62 31.78 -22.26
CA THR A 99 -6.28 33.12 -21.77
C THR A 99 -7.24 33.44 -20.62
N MET A 100 -6.73 33.46 -19.38
CA MET A 100 -7.42 34.03 -18.22
C MET A 100 -7.28 35.55 -18.21
#